data_AF-A0A2T0R5G9-F1
#
_entry.id   AF-A0A2T0R5G9-F1
#
_cell.length_a   1.000
_cell.length_b   1.000
_cell.length_c   1.000
_cell.angle_alpha   90.00
_cell.angle_beta   90.00
_cell.angle_gamma   90.00
#
_symmetry.space_group_name_H-M   'P 1'
#
loop_
_entity.id
_entity.type
_entity.pdbx_description
1 polymer ?
#
loop_
_entity_poly.entity_id
_entity_poly.type
_entity_poly.pdbx_seq_one_letter_code
_entity_poly.pdbx_strand_id
1 'polypeptide(L)'
;MSAHTTPARHEEQRAIAPIRWPRPSSGTVVALVIWLVGVLVSAIVPLALLGADPYSAAPGGRIAVGLTFTLVGALIMVFSAYLLYRKSGSIGAAILAFVPSFVMAVLGILMATMKVLYGV
;
A
#
# COMPACT_ATOMS: atom_id res chain seq x y z
N MET A 1 35.43 37.71 -52.88
CA MET A 1 36.19 36.59 -52.29
C MET A 1 36.19 36.80 -50.79
N SER A 2 35.55 35.89 -50.04
CA SER A 2 35.58 35.69 -48.57
C SER A 2 34.95 36.79 -47.67
N ALA A 3 34.16 36.51 -46.63
CA ALA A 3 33.57 35.27 -46.12
C ALA A 3 32.34 35.67 -45.27
N HIS A 4 31.16 35.12 -45.57
CA HIS A 4 30.02 35.16 -44.66
C HIS A 4 30.24 34.13 -43.56
N THR A 5 30.51 34.59 -42.35
CA THR A 5 30.49 33.75 -41.15
C THR A 5 29.04 33.54 -40.72
N THR A 6 28.44 32.46 -41.22
CA THR A 6 27.17 31.94 -40.72
C THR A 6 27.38 31.53 -39.26
N PRO A 7 26.65 32.08 -38.27
CA PRO A 7 26.72 31.57 -36.92
C PRO A 7 26.12 30.17 -36.94
N ALA A 8 26.95 29.16 -36.65
CA ALA A 8 26.49 27.80 -36.47
C ALA A 8 25.43 27.80 -35.36
N ARG A 9 24.17 27.58 -35.76
CA ARG A 9 23.09 27.25 -34.85
C ARG A 9 23.54 26.00 -34.10
N HIS A 10 24.01 26.18 -32.87
CA HIS A 10 23.99 25.11 -31.89
C HIS A 10 22.53 24.84 -31.57
N GLU A 11 21.85 24.12 -32.48
CA GLU A 11 20.60 23.46 -32.16
C GLU A 11 20.87 22.62 -30.93
N GLU A 12 20.17 22.99 -29.87
CA GLU A 12 20.18 22.42 -28.54
C GLU A 12 19.91 20.91 -28.63
N GLN A 13 20.95 20.13 -28.94
CA GLN A 13 20.94 18.71 -28.69
C GLN A 13 21.14 18.55 -27.17
N ARG A 14 20.10 18.94 -26.40
CA ARG A 14 19.93 18.50 -25.02
C ARG A 14 19.91 16.99 -25.08
N ALA A 15 21.07 16.38 -24.88
CA ALA A 15 21.18 14.97 -24.65
C ALA A 15 20.27 14.66 -23.45
N ILE A 16 19.08 14.15 -23.73
CA ILE A 16 18.17 13.62 -22.71
C ILE A 16 18.96 12.47 -22.10
N ALA A 17 19.55 12.71 -20.93
CA ALA A 17 20.29 11.68 -20.23
C ALA A 17 19.35 10.48 -20.06
N PRO A 18 19.78 9.26 -20.42
CA PRO A 18 18.92 8.09 -20.32
C PRO A 18 18.37 7.99 -18.89
N ILE A 19 17.04 7.95 -18.77
CA ILE A 19 16.34 7.84 -17.48
C ILE A 19 16.80 6.54 -16.84
N ARG A 20 17.73 6.63 -15.90
CA ARG A 20 18.21 5.49 -15.13
C ARG A 20 17.17 5.22 -14.06
N TRP A 21 16.23 4.35 -14.37
CA TRP A 21 15.26 3.87 -13.38
C TRP A 21 16.03 3.25 -12.21
N PRO A 22 15.90 3.79 -10.99
CA PRO A 22 16.58 3.21 -9.83
C PRO A 22 16.02 1.81 -9.60
N ARG A 23 16.90 0.81 -9.59
CA ARG A 23 16.50 -0.57 -9.27
C ARG A 23 16.05 -0.62 -7.80
N PRO A 24 14.89 -1.22 -7.49
CA PRO A 24 14.44 -1.35 -6.12
C PRO A 24 15.44 -2.19 -5.32
N SER A 25 15.76 -1.73 -4.11
CA SER A 25 16.65 -2.47 -3.21
C SER A 25 16.00 -3.78 -2.77
N SER A 26 16.78 -4.82 -2.50
CA SER A 26 16.26 -6.10 -1.98
C SER A 26 15.43 -5.92 -0.70
N GLY A 27 15.81 -4.96 0.15
CA GLY A 27 15.05 -4.62 1.36
C GLY A 27 13.66 -4.02 1.05
N THR A 28 13.56 -3.19 0.02
CA THR A 28 12.29 -2.68 -0.49
C THR A 28 11.40 -3.81 -0.99
N VAL A 29 11.97 -4.76 -1.74
CA VAL A 29 11.24 -5.92 -2.25
C VAL A 29 10.71 -6.78 -1.11
N VAL A 30 11.54 -7.11 -0.11
CA VAL A 30 11.12 -7.90 1.06
C VAL A 30 9.99 -7.21 1.81
N ALA A 31 10.10 -5.91 2.06
CA ALA A 31 9.06 -5.17 2.76
C ALA A 31 7.75 -5.11 1.93
N LEU A 32 7.81 -4.98 0.60
CA LEU A 32 6.63 -5.09 -0.26
C LEU A 32 5.97 -6.48 -0.17
N VAL A 33 6.74 -7.55 -0.08
CA VAL A 33 6.20 -8.90 0.13
C VAL A 33 5.50 -9.01 1.48
N ILE A 34 6.11 -8.49 2.55
CA ILE A 34 5.48 -8.45 3.89
C ILE A 34 4.19 -7.64 3.86
N TRP A 35 4.18 -6.53 3.12
CA TRP A 35 2.99 -5.71 2.95
C TRP A 35 1.86 -6.50 2.26
N LEU A 36 2.18 -7.25 1.18
CA LEU A 36 1.22 -8.12 0.51
C LEU A 36 0.65 -9.19 1.44
N VAL A 37 1.48 -9.79 2.30
CA VAL A 37 0.99 -10.73 3.33
C VAL A 37 0.02 -10.03 4.27
N GLY A 38 0.31 -8.80 4.69
CA GLY A 38 -0.59 -7.99 5.50
C GLY A 38 -1.95 -7.77 4.82
N VAL A 39 -1.96 -7.46 3.52
CA VAL A 39 -3.20 -7.31 2.71
C VAL A 39 -3.99 -8.62 2.66
N LEU A 40 -3.32 -9.74 2.42
CA LEU A 40 -3.98 -11.06 2.38
C LEU A 40 -4.65 -11.37 3.72
N VAL A 41 -3.93 -11.14 4.82
CA VAL A 41 -4.45 -11.38 6.17
C VAL A 41 -5.57 -10.41 6.53
N SER A 42 -5.48 -9.14 6.14
CA SER A 42 -6.46 -8.14 6.55
C SER A 42 -7.75 -8.14 5.73
N ALA A 43 -7.68 -8.53 4.44
CA ALA A 43 -8.80 -8.46 3.51
C ALA A 43 -9.32 -9.85 3.16
N ILE A 44 -8.44 -10.75 2.70
CA ILE A 44 -8.86 -12.03 2.13
C ILE A 44 -9.33 -12.99 3.22
N VAL A 45 -8.64 -13.06 4.35
CA VAL A 45 -9.04 -13.94 5.46
C VAL A 45 -10.42 -13.54 6.02
N PRO A 46 -10.69 -12.26 6.38
CA PRO A 46 -12.03 -11.85 6.81
C PRO A 46 -13.10 -12.05 5.75
N LEU A 47 -12.79 -11.78 4.47
CA LEU A 47 -13.73 -12.02 3.38
C LEU A 47 -14.09 -13.51 3.26
N ALA A 48 -13.11 -14.41 3.38
CA ALA A 48 -13.35 -15.85 3.34
C ALA A 48 -14.13 -16.35 4.57
N LEU A 49 -13.92 -15.74 5.75
CA LEU A 49 -14.58 -16.12 7.00
C LEU A 49 -16.02 -15.59 7.11
N LEU A 50 -16.27 -14.37 6.65
CA LEU A 50 -17.52 -13.66 6.85
C LEU A 50 -18.41 -13.64 5.59
N GLY A 51 -17.84 -13.92 4.42
CA GLY A 51 -18.54 -13.85 3.14
C GLY A 51 -18.75 -12.42 2.64
N ALA A 52 -19.48 -12.30 1.52
CA ALA A 52 -19.74 -11.01 0.87
C ALA A 52 -20.79 -10.14 1.60
N ASP A 53 -21.70 -10.77 2.34
CA ASP A 53 -22.68 -10.08 3.18
C ASP A 53 -22.51 -10.50 4.65
N PRO A 54 -21.55 -9.86 5.34
CA PRO A 54 -21.22 -10.22 6.71
C PRO A 54 -22.22 -9.66 7.73
N TYR A 55 -23.12 -8.76 7.31
CA TYR A 55 -24.17 -8.24 8.17
C TYR A 55 -25.27 -9.29 8.32
N SER A 56 -25.86 -9.82 7.25
CA SER A 56 -26.97 -10.77 7.40
C SER A 56 -26.59 -12.16 7.92
N ALA A 57 -25.37 -12.64 7.61
CA ALA A 57 -25.04 -14.06 7.72
C ALA A 57 -24.10 -14.45 8.87
N ALA A 58 -23.35 -13.51 9.46
CA ALA A 58 -22.27 -13.86 10.39
C ALA A 58 -22.69 -13.76 11.88
N PRO A 59 -22.51 -14.83 12.67
CA PRO A 59 -22.62 -14.76 14.13
C PRO A 59 -21.61 -13.77 14.70
N GLY A 60 -21.98 -13.01 15.74
CA GLY A 60 -21.11 -11.98 16.33
C GLY A 60 -19.71 -12.47 16.73
N GLY A 61 -19.59 -13.72 17.19
CA GLY A 61 -18.29 -14.34 17.49
C GLY A 61 -17.36 -14.46 16.27
N ARG A 62 -17.89 -14.70 15.06
CA ARG A 62 -17.09 -14.73 13.83
C ARG A 62 -16.64 -13.32 13.42
N ILE A 63 -17.44 -12.31 13.69
CA ILE A 63 -17.11 -10.91 13.38
C ILE A 63 -15.94 -10.43 14.24
N ALA A 64 -15.89 -10.80 15.52
CA ALA A 64 -14.74 -10.51 16.38
C ALA A 64 -13.45 -11.18 15.86
N VAL A 65 -13.54 -12.42 15.38
CA VAL A 65 -12.42 -13.14 14.76
C VAL A 65 -11.98 -12.45 13.45
N GLY A 66 -12.92 -12.10 12.59
CA GLY A 66 -12.66 -11.37 11.35
C GLY A 66 -11.97 -10.03 11.61
N LEU A 67 -12.47 -9.25 12.57
CA LEU A 67 -11.85 -8.00 13.01
C LEU A 67 -10.41 -8.22 13.50
N THR A 68 -10.17 -9.28 14.25
CA THR A 68 -8.82 -9.60 14.76
C THR A 68 -7.85 -9.82 13.59
N PHE A 69 -8.25 -10.59 12.57
CA PHE A 69 -7.43 -10.77 11.36
C PHE A 69 -7.24 -9.45 10.59
N THR A 70 -8.27 -8.62 10.47
CA THR A 70 -8.15 -7.28 9.87
C THR A 70 -7.11 -6.43 10.59
N LEU A 71 -7.15 -6.38 11.92
CA LEU A 71 -6.22 -5.60 12.74
C LEU A 71 -4.79 -6.16 12.69
N VAL A 72 -4.64 -7.49 12.75
CA VAL A 72 -3.32 -8.13 12.62
C VAL A 72 -2.70 -7.85 11.26
N GLY A 73 -3.48 -8.00 10.18
CA GLY A 73 -2.99 -7.68 8.83
C GLY A 73 -2.66 -6.19 8.66
N ALA A 74 -3.45 -5.30 9.26
CA ALA A 74 -3.15 -3.86 9.32
C ALA A 74 -1.83 -3.59 10.05
N LEU A 75 -1.58 -4.22 11.20
CA LEU A 75 -0.32 -4.09 11.94
C LEU A 75 0.89 -4.57 11.12
N ILE A 76 0.75 -5.68 10.39
CA ILE A 76 1.79 -6.18 9.48
C ILE A 76 2.10 -5.14 8.40
N MET A 77 1.07 -4.53 7.80
CA MET A 77 1.25 -3.47 6.80
C MET A 77 1.90 -2.21 7.38
N VAL A 78 1.51 -1.77 8.58
CA VAL A 78 2.13 -0.63 9.29
C VAL A 78 3.60 -0.92 9.58
N PHE A 79 3.92 -2.14 10.04
CA PHE A 79 5.30 -2.55 10.29
C PHE A 79 6.11 -2.55 9.00
N SER A 80 5.54 -3.04 7.90
CA SER A 80 6.18 -2.95 6.58
C SER A 80 6.42 -1.49 6.16
N ALA A 81 5.43 -0.61 6.32
CA ALA A 81 5.56 0.82 6.01
C ALA A 81 6.73 1.46 6.78
N TYR A 82 6.88 1.12 8.07
CA TYR A 82 7.99 1.57 8.89
C TYR A 82 9.34 1.06 8.38
N LEU A 83 9.45 -0.23 8.03
CA LEU A 83 10.67 -0.79 7.44
C LEU A 83 11.01 -0.13 6.11
N LEU A 84 10.01 0.12 5.27
CA LEU A 84 10.15 0.76 3.97
C LEU A 84 10.67 2.19 4.11
N TYR A 85 10.11 2.96 5.06
CA TYR A 85 10.58 4.30 5.39
C TYR A 85 12.04 4.27 5.87
N ARG A 86 12.36 3.39 6.83
CA ARG A 86 13.71 3.30 7.41
C ARG A 86 14.76 2.91 6.37
N LYS A 87 14.44 2.01 5.43
CA LYS A 87 15.41 1.48 4.46
C LYS A 87 15.52 2.30 3.19
N SER A 88 14.41 2.80 2.66
CA SER A 88 14.43 3.53 1.39
C SER A 88 14.51 5.04 1.56
N GLY A 89 14.21 5.59 2.74
CA GLY A 89 14.03 7.02 2.95
C GLY A 89 12.87 7.63 2.17
N SER A 90 12.11 6.81 1.41
CA SER A 90 11.01 7.27 0.57
C SER A 90 9.73 7.40 1.38
N ILE A 91 9.31 8.64 1.59
CA ILE A 91 8.03 8.98 2.23
C ILE A 91 6.86 8.42 1.40
N GLY A 92 6.93 8.52 0.07
CA GLY A 92 5.86 8.04 -0.81
C GLY A 92 5.62 6.54 -0.69
N ALA A 93 6.70 5.76 -0.57
CA ALA A 93 6.59 4.32 -0.39
C ALA A 93 5.96 3.97 0.97
N ALA A 94 6.33 4.70 2.03
CA ALA A 94 5.74 4.51 3.35
C ALA A 94 4.25 4.86 3.38
N ILE A 95 3.84 5.94 2.71
CA ILE A 95 2.42 6.34 2.57
C ILE A 95 1.63 5.26 1.83
N LEU A 96 2.17 4.72 0.73
CA LEU A 96 1.52 3.66 -0.05
C LEU A 96 1.23 2.43 0.81
N ALA A 97 2.13 2.09 1.72
CA ALA A 97 1.94 0.96 2.62
C ALA A 97 1.01 1.28 3.81
N PHE A 98 1.08 2.50 4.36
CA PHE A 98 0.33 2.93 5.54
C PHE A 98 -1.15 3.21 5.25
N VAL A 99 -1.47 3.93 4.17
CA VAL A 99 -2.87 4.33 3.88
C VAL A 99 -3.82 3.13 3.80
N PRO A 100 -3.50 2.05 3.06
CA PRO A 100 -4.34 0.85 3.03
C PRO A 100 -4.51 0.20 4.40
N SER A 101 -3.46 0.19 5.22
CA SER A 101 -3.53 -0.37 6.58
C SER A 101 -4.53 0.38 7.46
N PHE A 102 -4.50 1.72 7.38
CA PHE A 102 -5.41 2.58 8.14
C PHE A 102 -6.85 2.41 7.68
N VAL A 103 -7.09 2.44 6.36
CA VAL A 103 -8.42 2.26 5.77
C VAL A 103 -9.02 0.91 6.18
N MET A 104 -8.24 -0.17 6.08
CA MET A 104 -8.71 -1.51 6.47
C MET A 104 -9.04 -1.60 7.96
N ALA A 105 -8.22 -1.03 8.83
CA ALA A 105 -8.49 -1.02 10.26
C ALA A 105 -9.77 -0.25 10.60
N VAL A 106 -9.93 0.95 10.04
CA VAL A 106 -11.13 1.78 10.26
C VAL A 106 -12.39 1.09 9.75
N LEU A 107 -12.36 0.52 8.54
CA LEU A 107 -13.49 -0.21 7.97
C LEU A 107 -13.87 -1.44 8.79
N GLY A 108 -12.88 -2.22 9.24
CA GLY A 108 -13.12 -3.38 10.10
C GLY A 108 -13.77 -3.00 11.42
N ILE A 109 -13.27 -1.95 12.08
CA ILE A 109 -13.84 -1.42 13.33
C ILE A 109 -15.27 -0.91 13.10
N LEU A 110 -15.51 -0.14 12.04
CA LEU A 110 -16.85 0.35 11.71
C LEU A 110 -17.83 -0.80 11.48
N MET A 111 -17.45 -1.80 10.70
CA MET A 111 -18.29 -2.97 10.44
C MET A 111 -18.64 -3.73 11.72
N ALA A 112 -17.65 -4.00 12.57
CA ALA A 112 -17.88 -4.67 13.86
C ALA A 112 -18.78 -3.83 14.78
N THR A 113 -18.56 -2.52 14.83
CA THR A 113 -19.35 -1.59 15.66
C THR A 113 -20.80 -1.52 15.16
N MET A 114 -21.01 -1.45 13.85
CA MET A 114 -22.35 -1.44 13.24
C MET A 114 -23.12 -2.72 13.57
N LYS A 115 -22.47 -3.89 13.50
CA LYS A 115 -23.10 -5.15 13.89
C LYS A 115 -23.53 -5.14 15.36
N VAL A 116 -22.65 -4.67 16.26
CA VAL A 116 -22.92 -4.65 17.70
C VAL A 116 -24.05 -3.69 18.05
N LEU A 117 -24.09 -2.51 17.43
CA LEU A 117 -25.10 -1.49 17.72
C LEU A 117 -26.47 -1.79 17.11
N TYR A 118 -26.50 -2.26 15.86
CA TYR A 118 -27.73 -2.36 15.09
C TYR A 118 -28.27 -3.79 14.96
N GLY A 119 -27.51 -4.82 15.37
CA GLY A 119 -27.97 -6.21 15.37
C GLY A 119 -28.31 -6.78 13.98
N VAL A 120 -28.01 -6.05 12.90
CA VAL A 120 -28.21 -6.47 11.50
C VAL A 120 -27.21 -7.55 11.16
#